data_AF-A0A8B6BSI6-F1
#
_entry.id   AF-A0A8B6BSI6-F1
#
_cell.length_a   1.000
_cell.length_b   1.000
_cell.length_c   1.000
_cell.angle_alpha   90.00
_cell.angle_beta   90.00
_cell.angle_gamma   90.00
#
_symmetry.space_group_name_H-M   'P 1'
#
loop_
_entity.id
_entity.type
_entity.pdbx_description
1 polymer ?
#
loop_
_entity_poly.entity_id
_entity_poly.type
_entity_poly.pdbx_seq_one_letter_code
_entity_poly.pdbx_strand_id
1 'polypeptide(L)'
;MSEINTSDKRRIGFPICYNRASNSPTKKHHHPPYSPISKVSNEDLFSCTNITDMTGKDFIDLSNAATLTSQLTSFGQNGTN
;
A
#
# COMPACT_ATOMS: atom_id res chain seq x y z
N MET A 1 10.76 20.28 0.85
CA MET A 1 10.04 19.93 2.09
C MET A 1 8.57 20.27 1.90
N SER A 2 7.63 19.44 2.36
CA SER A 2 6.21 19.77 2.26
C SER A 2 5.85 20.88 3.26
N GLU A 3 4.98 21.81 2.86
CA GLU A 3 4.49 22.88 3.74
C GLU A 3 3.67 22.35 4.93
N ILE A 4 3.51 23.20 5.95
CA ILE A 4 2.74 22.91 7.16
C ILE A 4 1.26 22.77 6.79
N ASN A 5 0.64 21.68 7.24
CA ASN A 5 -0.81 21.51 7.12
C ASN A 5 -1.50 22.31 8.25
N THR A 6 -2.23 23.37 7.88
CA THR A 6 -2.95 24.25 8.82
C THR A 6 -4.45 23.92 8.94
N SER A 7 -4.94 22.92 8.22
CA SER A 7 -6.33 22.43 8.32
C SER A 7 -6.49 21.36 9.40
N ASP A 8 -7.71 21.22 9.89
CA ASP A 8 -8.22 20.11 10.70
C ASP A 8 -8.26 18.75 9.97
N LYS A 9 -8.05 18.72 8.66
CA LYS A 9 -8.07 17.51 7.84
C LYS A 9 -6.69 16.89 7.67
N ARG A 10 -6.63 15.55 7.63
CA ARG A 10 -5.39 14.80 7.35
C ARG A 10 -4.96 14.99 5.90
N ARG A 11 -3.69 15.30 5.67
CA ARG A 11 -3.07 15.24 4.33
C ARG A 11 -2.61 13.81 4.04
N ILE A 12 -3.31 13.13 3.13
CA ILE A 12 -2.94 11.79 2.65
C ILE A 12 -2.30 11.95 1.28
N GLY A 13 -1.08 11.42 1.11
CA GLY A 13 -0.39 11.39 -0.17
C GLY A 13 0.14 9.98 -0.43
N PHE A 14 -0.06 9.48 -1.64
CA PHE A 14 0.48 8.20 -2.08
C PHE A 14 1.54 8.45 -3.17
N PRO A 15 2.81 8.67 -2.78
CA PRO A 15 3.86 8.95 -3.76
C PRO A 15 4.16 7.67 -4.55
N ILE A 16 3.94 7.74 -5.86
CA ILE A 16 4.33 6.68 -6.80
C ILE A 16 5.63 7.12 -7.46
N CYS A 17 6.70 6.38 -7.22
CA CYS A 17 8.00 6.60 -7.85
C CYS A 17 8.23 5.53 -8.91
N TYR A 18 8.61 5.94 -10.11
CA TYR A 18 8.98 5.03 -11.19
C TYR A 18 10.50 4.86 -11.23
N ASN A 19 10.95 3.63 -11.41
CA ASN A 19 12.35 3.32 -11.62
C ASN A 19 12.50 2.24 -12.70
N ARG A 20 13.66 2.18 -13.37
CA ARG A 20 13.94 1.06 -14.29
C ARG A 20 14.00 -0.23 -13.48
N ALA A 21 13.46 -1.31 -14.02
CA ALA A 21 13.57 -2.64 -13.40
C ALA A 21 15.03 -3.08 -13.17
N SER A 22 15.96 -2.56 -13.98
CA SER A 22 17.39 -2.80 -13.86
C SER A 22 18.11 -1.91 -12.84
N ASN A 23 17.42 -0.91 -12.26
CA ASN A 23 18.07 0.04 -11.36
C ASN A 23 18.02 -0.46 -9.92
N SER A 24 19.18 -0.91 -9.44
CA SER A 24 19.43 -1.27 -8.05
C SER A 24 20.42 -0.27 -7.46
N PRO A 25 20.34 0.07 -6.16
CA PRO A 25 21.32 0.94 -5.51
C PRO A 25 22.76 0.44 -5.75
N THR A 26 23.65 1.34 -6.15
CA THR A 26 25.06 1.00 -6.41
C THR A 26 25.81 0.60 -5.15
N LYS A 27 25.36 1.06 -3.97
CA LYS A 27 25.89 0.70 -2.65
C LYS A 27 24.80 0.01 -1.85
N LYS A 28 25.18 -1.03 -1.10
CA LYS A 28 24.28 -1.70 -0.15
C LYS A 28 23.82 -0.69 0.90
N HIS A 29 22.51 -0.62 1.12
CA HIS A 29 21.88 0.26 2.09
C HIS A 29 20.87 -0.52 2.94
N HIS A 30 20.39 0.07 4.04
CA HIS A 30 19.40 -0.57 4.92
C HIS A 30 17.99 -0.63 4.32
N HIS A 31 17.76 0.08 3.20
CA HIS A 31 16.52 -0.04 2.44
C HIS A 31 16.64 -1.16 1.41
N PRO A 32 15.60 -2.00 1.26
CA PRO A 32 15.63 -3.08 0.30
C PRO A 32 15.80 -2.52 -1.12
N PRO A 33 16.60 -3.19 -1.97
CA PRO A 33 16.64 -2.87 -3.38
C PRO A 33 15.30 -3.17 -4.04
N TYR A 34 15.12 -2.70 -5.27
CA TYR A 34 14.00 -3.11 -6.09
C TYR A 34 13.93 -4.65 -6.16
N SER A 35 12.79 -5.22 -5.80
CA SER A 35 12.50 -6.64 -5.96
C SER A 35 11.78 -6.83 -7.30
N PRO A 36 12.41 -7.48 -8.30
CA PRO A 36 11.79 -7.67 -9.59
C PRO A 36 10.48 -8.46 -9.47
N ILE A 37 9.42 -7.93 -10.08
CA ILE A 37 8.15 -8.63 -10.20
C ILE A 37 8.25 -9.58 -11.40
N SER A 38 8.07 -10.88 -11.15
CA SER A 38 7.96 -11.88 -12.20
C SER A 38 6.56 -11.84 -12.79
N LYS A 39 6.45 -11.56 -14.09
CA LYS A 39 5.17 -11.64 -14.79
C LYS A 39 4.74 -13.11 -14.88
N VAL A 40 3.53 -13.41 -14.41
CA VAL A 40 2.91 -14.74 -14.57
C VAL A 40 2.51 -14.99 -16.02
N SER A 41 2.32 -16.25 -16.39
CA SER A 41 1.83 -16.60 -17.73
C SER A 41 0.38 -16.14 -17.93
N ASN A 42 -0.07 -16.07 -19.19
CA ASN A 42 -1.46 -15.74 -19.46
C ASN A 42 -2.38 -16.86 -18.97
N GLU A 43 -1.94 -18.10 -19.08
CA GLU A 43 -2.64 -19.29 -18.61
C GLU A 43 -2.90 -19.22 -17.09
N ASP A 44 -1.89 -18.80 -16.32
CA ASP A 44 -2.03 -18.61 -14.86
C ASP A 44 -3.09 -17.55 -14.55
N LEU A 45 -3.12 -16.44 -15.32
CA LEU A 45 -4.11 -15.37 -15.15
C LEU A 45 -5.55 -15.88 -15.34
N PHE A 46 -5.77 -16.71 -16.37
CA PHE A 46 -7.09 -17.29 -16.63
C PHE A 46 -7.51 -18.35 -15.61
N SER A 47 -6.54 -18.96 -14.93
CA SER A 47 -6.78 -19.95 -13.87
C SER A 47 -7.11 -19.32 -12.51
N CYS A 48 -6.92 -18.02 -12.34
CA CYS A 48 -7.17 -17.33 -11.09
C CYS A 48 -8.66 -17.39 -10.69
N THR A 49 -8.91 -17.74 -9.42
CA THR A 49 -10.27 -17.67 -8.86
C THR A 49 -10.56 -16.25 -8.38
N ASN A 50 -11.73 -15.73 -8.73
CA ASN A 50 -12.20 -14.45 -8.20
C ASN A 50 -12.42 -14.55 -6.68
N ILE A 51 -11.65 -13.79 -5.91
CA ILE A 51 -11.89 -13.65 -4.46
C ILE A 51 -12.83 -12.47 -4.25
N THR A 52 -14.10 -12.76 -3.98
CA THR A 52 -15.13 -11.76 -3.67
C THR A 52 -15.25 -11.49 -2.18
N ASP A 53 -14.54 -12.25 -1.34
CA ASP A 53 -14.52 -12.01 0.10
C ASP A 53 -13.74 -10.74 0.43
N MET A 54 -14.47 -9.78 0.98
CA MET A 54 -13.97 -8.48 1.42
C MET A 54 -13.91 -8.37 2.94
N THR A 55 -14.13 -9.47 3.66
CA THR A 55 -14.00 -9.52 5.11
C THR A 55 -12.58 -9.10 5.51
N GLY A 56 -12.46 -8.07 6.36
CA GLY A 56 -11.18 -7.50 6.77
C GLY A 56 -10.45 -6.66 5.71
N LYS A 57 -11.04 -6.45 4.52
CA LYS A 57 -10.53 -5.55 3.49
C LYS A 57 -11.29 -4.23 3.56
N ASP A 58 -10.67 -3.26 4.21
CA ASP A 58 -11.20 -1.91 4.29
C ASP A 58 -10.73 -1.08 3.07
N PHE A 59 -11.68 -0.49 2.36
CA PHE A 59 -11.38 0.57 1.41
C PHE A 59 -11.41 1.91 2.13
N ILE A 60 -10.45 2.78 1.80
CA ILE A 60 -10.39 4.13 2.35
C ILE A 60 -11.57 4.92 1.79
N ASP A 61 -12.58 5.17 2.63
CA ASP A 61 -13.63 6.13 2.33
C ASP A 61 -13.14 7.53 2.68
N LEU A 62 -12.83 8.33 1.65
CA LEU A 62 -12.34 9.70 1.80
C LEU A 62 -13.46 10.70 2.12
N SER A 63 -14.74 10.29 2.02
CA SER A 63 -15.90 11.15 2.27
C SER A 63 -16.34 11.15 3.74
N ASN A 64 -15.93 10.14 4.51
CA ASN A 64 -16.32 9.96 5.90
C ASN A 64 -15.09 9.87 6.82
N ALA A 65 -14.75 10.99 7.45
CA ALA A 65 -13.60 11.08 8.37
C ALA A 65 -13.76 10.20 9.63
N ALA A 66 -14.98 9.82 10.01
CA ALA A 66 -15.25 9.02 11.21
C ALA A 66 -14.96 7.52 11.01
N THR A 67 -15.08 7.00 9.78
CA THR A 67 -14.72 5.60 9.45
C THR A 67 -13.21 5.37 9.46
N LEU A 68 -12.40 6.41 9.27
CA LEU A 68 -10.94 6.31 9.25
C LEU A 68 -10.35 5.92 10.62
N THR A 69 -10.97 6.34 11.72
CA THR A 69 -10.51 6.03 13.08
C THR A 69 -10.79 4.58 13.46
N SER A 70 -11.96 4.05 13.08
CA SER A 70 -12.36 2.64 13.29
C SER A 70 -11.48 1.67 12.48
N GLN A 71 -11.17 2.01 11.23
CA GLN A 71 -10.30 1.19 10.38
C GLN A 71 -8.85 1.18 10.89
N LEU A 72 -8.33 2.30 11.42
CA LEU A 72 -6.98 2.32 11.99
C LEU A 72 -6.81 1.42 13.23
N THR A 73 -7.85 1.29 14.06
CA THR A 73 -7.82 0.41 15.23
C THR A 73 -7.84 -1.09 14.88
N SER A 74 -8.38 -1.48 13.72
CA SER A 74 -8.40 -2.89 13.28
C SER A 74 -7.07 -3.33 12.64
N PHE A 75 -6.35 -2.43 11.96
CA PHE A 75 -5.01 -2.72 11.42
C PHE A 75 -3.91 -2.90 12.48
N GLY A 76 -4.14 -2.45 13.73
CA GLY A 76 -3.15 -2.48 14.81
C GLY A 76 -3.19 -3.69 15.74
N GLN A 77 -4.06 -4.69 15.53
CA GLN A 77 -4.25 -5.81 16.47
C GLN A 77 -3.64 -7.15 16.02
N ASN A 78 -3.04 -7.26 14.83
CA ASN A 78 -2.33 -8.47 14.40
C ASN A 78 -0.82 -8.35 14.60
N GLY A 79 -0.40 -8.03 15.83
CA GLY A 79 1.01 -7.74 16.11
C GLY A 79 1.41 -7.73 17.58
N THR A 80 0.90 -8.65 18.40
CA THR A 80 1.53 -9.02 19.68
C THR A 80 1.33 -10.51 19.94
N ASN A 81 2.43 -11.27 19.89
CA ASN A 81 2.60 -12.47 20.71
C ASN A 81 2.67 -12.07 22.18
#